data_AF-A0A917MIP3-F1
#
_entry.id   AF-A0A917MIP3-F1
#
_cell.length_a   1.000
_cell.length_b   1.000
_cell.length_c   1.000
_cell.angle_alpha   90.00
_cell.angle_beta   90.00
_cell.angle_gamma   90.00
#
_symmetry.space_group_name_H-M   'P 1'
#
loop_
_entity.id
_entity.type
_entity.pdbx_description
1 polymer ?
#
loop_
_entity_poly.entity_id
_entity_poly.type
_entity_poly.pdbx_seq_one_letter_code
_entity_poly.pdbx_strand_id
1 'polypeptide(L)' 'MSKDLEDVRIEATAADLVQQHGHLPPEDFSTKVALLLVRQPDLDCDAFTDLIVRLYVKRASSSACN' A
#
# COMPACT_ATOMS: atom_id res chain seq x y z
N MET A 1 -2.36 21.25 -5.32
CA MET A 1 -1.58 20.65 -4.22
C MET A 1 -0.36 19.99 -4.85
N SER A 2 0.84 20.18 -4.30
CA SER A 2 2.08 19.69 -4.93
C SER A 2 2.14 18.17 -4.88
N LYS A 3 2.47 17.56 -6.02
CA LYS A 3 2.57 16.10 -6.23
C LYS A 3 3.43 15.39 -5.17
N ASP A 4 4.42 16.09 -4.60
CA ASP A 4 5.28 15.62 -3.50
C ASP A 4 4.52 15.26 -2.22
N LEU A 5 3.45 16.00 -1.90
CA LEU A 5 2.68 15.82 -0.68
C LEU A 5 1.80 14.57 -0.75
N GLU A 6 1.38 14.22 -1.97
CA GLU A 6 0.61 13.01 -2.26
C GLU A 6 1.51 11.78 -2.27
N ASP A 7 2.69 11.89 -2.88
CA ASP A 7 3.71 10.83 -2.91
C ASP A 7 4.13 10.40 -1.50
N VAL A 8 4.37 11.37 -0.60
CA VAL A 8 4.68 11.11 0.82
C VAL A 8 3.52 10.41 1.54
N ARG A 9 2.27 10.78 1.25
CA ARG A 9 1.08 10.13 1.85
C ARG A 9 0.94 8.68 1.38
N ILE A 10 1.14 8.43 0.09
CA ILE A 10 1.11 7.10 -0.51
C ILE A 10 2.21 6.22 0.12
N GLU A 11 3.43 6.74 0.21
CA GLU A 11 4.54 5.99 0.78
C GLU A 11 4.35 5.62 2.25
N ALA A 12 3.86 6.56 3.06
CA ALA A 12 3.55 6.35 4.47
C ALA A 12 2.42 5.32 4.63
N THR A 13 1.36 5.42 3.82
CA THR A 13 0.24 4.48 3.83
C THR A 13 0.70 3.08 3.43
N ALA A 14 1.56 2.95 2.42
CA ALA A 14 2.12 1.67 2.03
C ALA A 14 2.99 1.04 3.12
N ALA A 15 3.78 1.86 3.84
CA ALA A 15 4.58 1.38 4.97
C ALA A 15 3.70 0.83 6.11
N ASP A 16 2.68 1.60 6.50
CA ASP A 16 1.76 1.25 7.59
C ASP A 16 0.99 -0.05 7.29
N LEU A 17 0.45 -0.18 6.07
CA LEU A 17 -0.24 -1.39 5.62
C LEU A 17 0.66 -2.63 5.62
N VAL A 18 1.92 -2.50 5.18
CA VAL A 18 2.88 -3.61 5.23
C VAL A 18 3.25 -3.94 6.68
N GLN A 19 3.37 -2.96 7.56
CA GLN A 19 3.66 -3.20 8.97
C GLN A 19 2.50 -3.91 9.69
N GLN A 20 1.26 -3.50 9.41
CA GLN A 20 0.06 -4.07 10.05
C GLN A 20 -0.35 -5.44 9.48
N HIS A 21 -0.10 -5.66 8.18
CA HIS A 21 -0.66 -6.81 7.46
C HIS A 21 0.39 -7.65 6.71
N GLY A 22 1.67 -7.27 6.69
CA GLY A 22 2.72 -7.95 5.91
C GLY A 22 2.97 -9.41 6.32
N HIS A 23 2.55 -9.80 7.52
CA HIS A 23 2.59 -11.19 8.01
C HIS A 23 1.44 -12.07 7.47
N LEU A 24 0.43 -11.48 6.82
CA LEU A 24 -0.70 -12.23 6.29
C LEU A 24 -0.32 -12.97 5.01
N PRO A 25 -0.94 -14.12 4.72
CA PRO A 25 -0.77 -14.78 3.42
C PRO A 25 -1.16 -13.85 2.27
N PRO A 26 -0.64 -14.09 1.05
CA PRO A 26 -0.85 -13.21 -0.11
C PRO A 26 -2.32 -12.91 -0.40
N GLU A 27 -3.18 -13.91 -0.21
CA GLU A 27 -4.63 -13.87 -0.46
C GLU A 27 -5.36 -12.93 0.53
N ASP A 28 -5.08 -13.07 1.83
CA ASP A 28 -5.65 -12.21 2.86
C ASP A 28 -5.12 -10.78 2.81
N PHE A 29 -3.83 -10.60 2.56
CA PHE A 29 -3.22 -9.28 2.45
C PHE A 29 -3.80 -8.48 1.29
N SER A 30 -3.91 -9.08 0.11
CA SER A 30 -4.46 -8.42 -1.08
C SER A 30 -5.90 -7.99 -0.84
N THR A 31 -6.69 -8.86 -0.20
CA THR A 31 -8.09 -8.58 0.14
C THR A 31 -8.21 -7.46 1.17
N LYS A 32 -7.40 -7.45 2.24
CA LYS A 32 -7.43 -6.39 3.26
C LYS A 32 -6.93 -5.05 2.74
N VAL A 33 -5.88 -5.06 1.94
CA VAL A 33 -5.37 -3.86 1.25
C VAL A 33 -6.42 -3.29 0.32
N ALA A 34 -7.06 -4.13 -0.51
CA ALA A 34 -8.13 -3.71 -1.39
C ALA A 34 -9.32 -3.10 -0.61
N LEU A 35 -9.71 -3.69 0.52
CA LEU A 35 -10.78 -3.16 1.37
C LEU A 35 -10.43 -1.82 2.03
N LEU A 36 -9.19 -1.64 2.48
CA LEU A 36 -8.70 -0.37 3.04
C LEU A 36 -8.64 0.72 1.99
N LEU A 37 -8.23 0.35 0.77
CA LEU A 37 -8.18 1.23 -0.38
C LEU A 37 -9.56 1.66 -0.87
N VAL A 38 -10.55 0.75 -0.90
CA VAL A 38 -11.96 1.09 -1.20
C VAL A 38 -12.53 2.09 -0.19
N ARG A 39 -12.00 2.11 1.04
CA ARG A 39 -12.39 3.09 2.07
C ARG A 39 -11.67 4.44 1.97
N GLN A 40 -10.78 4.61 1.00
CA GLN A 40 -10.18 5.91 0.67
C GLN A 40 -10.74 6.42 -0.66
N PRO A 41 -11.97 6.97 -0.69
CA PRO A 41 -12.61 7.45 -1.91
C PRO A 41 -11.94 8.69 -2.53
N ASP A 42 -11.00 9.29 -1.81
CA ASP A 42 -10.30 10.52 -2.18
C ASP A 42 -9.00 10.27 -2.97
N LEU A 43 -8.61 9.01 -3.20
CA LEU A 43 -7.46 8.71 -4.05
C LEU A 43 -7.88 8.67 -5.53
N ASP A 44 -7.22 9.50 -6.34
CA ASP A 44 -7.24 9.36 -7.79
C ASP A 44 -6.72 7.99 -8.25
N CYS A 45 -7.18 7.53 -9.42
CA CYS A 45 -6.80 6.21 -9.97
C CYS A 45 -5.28 6.04 -10.14
N ASP A 46 -4.56 7.12 -10.46
CA ASP A 46 -3.10 7.11 -10.55
C ASP A 46 -2.44 6.90 -9.17
N ALA A 47 -2.88 7.65 -8.16
CA ALA A 47 -2.39 7.51 -6.78
C ALA A 47 -2.69 6.11 -6.20
N PHE A 48 -3.86 5.56 -6.54
CA PHE A 48 -4.24 4.20 -6.17
C PHE A 48 -3.30 3.15 -6.78
N THR A 49 -3.00 3.29 -8.07
CA THR A 49 -2.11 2.37 -8.79
C THR A 49 -0.70 2.43 -8.23
N ASP A 50 -0.20 3.63 -7.94
CA ASP A 50 1.11 3.82 -7.32
C ASP A 50 1.19 3.17 -5.93
N LEU A 51 0.16 3.33 -5.11
CA LEU A 51 0.08 2.70 -3.79
C LEU A 51 0.17 1.17 -3.87
N ILE A 52 -0.61 0.55 -4.78
CA ILE A 52 -0.60 -0.90 -4.98
C ILE A 52 0.81 -1.37 -5.35
N VAL A 53 1.46 -0.70 -6.30
CA VAL A 53 2.82 -1.04 -6.75
C VAL A 53 3.81 -0.95 -5.58
N ARG A 54 3.80 0.15 -4.81
CA ARG A 54 4.69 0.33 -3.66
C ARG A 54 4.44 -0.71 -2.57
N LEU A 55 3.18 -1.08 -2.32
CA LEU A 55 2.81 -2.12 -1.35
C LEU A 55 3.39 -3.48 -1.72
N TYR A 56 3.26 -3.88 -2.99
CA TYR A 56 3.80 -5.14 -3.48
C TYR A 56 5.33 -5.17 -3.43
N VAL A 57 5.99 -4.08 -3.84
CA VAL A 57 7.46 -3.97 -3.79
C VAL A 57 7.97 -4.02 -2.34
N LYS A 58 7.39 -3.22 -1.42
CA LYS A 58 7.78 -3.23 0.00
C LYS A 58 7.59 -4.61 0.62
N ARG A 59 6.47 -5.28 0.34
CA ARG A 59 6.22 -6.63 0.84
C ARG A 59 7.24 -7.64 0.31
N ALA A 60 7.56 -7.59 -0.98
CA ALA A 60 8.56 -8.48 -1.56
C ALA A 60 9.94 -8.28 -0.90
N SER A 61 10.32 -7.02 -0.61
CA SER A 61 11.53 -6.70 0.15
C SER A 61 11.48 -7.18 1.60
N SER A 62 10.33 -7.09 2.29
CA SER A 62 10.18 -7.61 3.65
C SER A 62 10.18 -9.14 3.71
N SER A 63 9.69 -9.82 2.68
CA SER A 63 9.66 -11.30 2.62
C SER A 63 11.02 -11.91 2.29
N ALA A 64 11.98 -11.13 1.79
CA ALA A 64 13.34 -11.58 1.48
C ALA A 64 14.27 -11.62 2.70
N CYS A 65 13.79 -11.25 3.89
CA CYS A 65 14.59 -11.15 5.11
C CYS A 65 14.43 -12.34 6.10
N ASN A 66 13.81 -13.44 5.69
CA ASN A 66 13.69 -14.66 6.50
C ASN A 66 14.34 -15.87 5.83
#